data_AF-A0A0G1ATC6-F1
#
_entry.id   AF-A0A0G1ATC6-F1
#
_cell.length_a   1.000
_cell.length_b   1.000
_cell.length_c   1.000
_cell.angle_alpha   90.00
_cell.angle_beta   90.00
_cell.angle_gamma   90.00
#
_symmetry.space_group_name_H-M   'P 1'
#
loop_
_entity.id
_entity.type
_entity.pdbx_description
1 polymer ?
#
loop_
_entity_poly.entity_id
_entity_poly.type
_entity_poly.pdbx_seq_one_letter_code
_entity_poly.pdbx_strand_id
1 'polypeptide(L)'
;MDLQSLRLQIEQAGFSEEARKLLLAMIDKTVVKGSMSDEEKKKLLEMIDVEVDKANLEADAREDMATLLDGLVNDVDVAAGVAEEQLVQLDKQTDEEVSAVGKSASAGQ
;
A
#
# COMPACT_ATOMS: atom_id res chain seq x y z
N MET A 1 -2.82 26.32 -24.08
CA MET A 1 -3.17 26.24 -22.65
C MET A 1 -2.79 27.57 -22.02
N ASP A 2 -3.71 28.22 -21.30
CA ASP A 2 -3.42 29.48 -20.60
C ASP A 2 -2.90 29.24 -19.17
N LEU A 3 -2.37 30.29 -18.54
CA LEU A 3 -1.77 30.20 -17.20
C LEU A 3 -2.79 29.87 -16.11
N GLN A 4 -4.06 30.24 -16.29
CA GLN A 4 -5.14 29.92 -15.33
C GLN A 4 -5.48 28.43 -15.38
N SER A 5 -5.53 27.86 -16.57
CA SER A 5 -5.72 26.42 -16.80
C SER A 5 -4.57 25.62 -16.22
N LEU A 6 -3.32 26.08 -16.42
CA LEU A 6 -2.14 25.43 -15.85
C LEU A 6 -2.15 25.48 -14.31
N ARG A 7 -2.52 26.63 -13.74
CA ARG A 7 -2.68 26.79 -12.29
C ARG A 7 -3.69 25.79 -11.73
N LEU A 8 -4.87 25.70 -12.35
CA LEU A 8 -5.95 24.80 -11.92
C LEU A 8 -5.51 23.34 -12.00
N GLN A 9 -4.76 22.97 -13.05
CA GLN A 9 -4.20 21.62 -13.18
C GLN A 9 -3.18 21.33 -12.07
N ILE A 10 -2.34 22.28 -11.68
CA ILE A 10 -1.39 22.10 -10.56
C ILE A 10 -2.12 21.98 -9.22
N GLU A 11 -3.22 22.69 -9.03
CA GLU A 11 -4.05 22.58 -7.82
C GLU A 11 -4.77 21.23 -7.71
N GLN A 12 -5.11 20.64 -8.86
CA GLN A 12 -5.78 19.33 -8.94
C GLN A 12 -4.80 18.16 -9.01
N ALA A 13 -3.57 18.39 -9.48
CA ALA A 13 -2.53 17.40 -9.52
C ALA A 13 -2.08 17.07 -8.10
N GLY A 14 -1.90 15.78 -7.81
CA GLY A 14 -1.49 15.26 -6.51
C GLY A 14 -0.04 15.58 -6.12
N PHE A 15 0.49 16.73 -6.54
CA PHE A 15 1.82 17.21 -6.19
C PHE A 15 1.98 17.37 -4.69
N SER A 16 3.21 17.17 -4.22
CA SER A 16 3.59 17.52 -2.86
C SER A 16 3.28 18.99 -2.55
N GLU A 17 3.00 19.30 -1.28
CA GLU A 17 2.65 20.67 -0.89
C GLU A 17 3.77 21.67 -1.22
N GLU A 18 5.03 21.24 -1.09
CA GLU A 18 6.20 22.03 -1.42
C GLU A 18 6.31 22.30 -2.93
N ALA A 19 6.23 21.25 -3.76
CA ALA A 19 6.27 21.40 -5.21
C ALA A 19 5.10 22.25 -5.71
N ARG A 20 3.90 22.03 -5.19
CA ARG A 20 2.71 22.83 -5.52
C ARG A 20 2.93 24.32 -5.20
N LYS A 21 3.44 24.64 -4.00
CA LYS A 21 3.74 26.03 -3.62
C LYS A 21 4.74 26.69 -4.57
N LEU A 22 5.80 25.97 -4.93
CA LEU A 22 6.84 26.47 -5.83
C LEU A 22 6.34 26.66 -7.27
N LEU A 23 5.58 25.68 -7.80
CA LEU A 23 4.98 25.74 -9.14
C LEU A 23 3.99 26.92 -9.25
N LEU A 24 3.12 27.09 -8.25
CA LEU A 24 2.18 28.21 -8.21
C LEU A 24 2.91 29.56 -8.12
N ALA A 25 3.96 29.66 -7.29
CA ALA A 25 4.76 30.88 -7.19
C ALA A 25 5.45 31.24 -8.53
N MET A 26 5.91 30.24 -9.28
CA MET A 26 6.47 30.46 -10.62
C MET A 26 5.41 30.96 -11.60
N ILE A 27 4.20 30.40 -11.57
CA ILE A 27 3.09 30.85 -12.41
C ILE A 27 2.67 32.27 -12.06
N ASP A 28 2.49 32.59 -10.79
CA ASP A 28 2.11 33.94 -10.34
C ASP A 28 3.17 34.97 -10.78
N LYS A 29 4.46 34.62 -10.67
CA LYS A 29 5.57 35.46 -11.17
C LYS A 29 5.49 35.67 -12.69
N THR A 30 5.16 34.63 -13.45
CA THR A 30 4.98 34.72 -14.90
C THR A 30 3.77 35.57 -15.28
N VAL A 31 2.65 35.47 -14.54
CA VAL A 31 1.47 36.32 -14.75
C VAL A 31 1.84 37.79 -14.57
N VAL A 32 2.60 38.12 -13.51
CA VAL A 32 3.06 39.50 -13.26
C VAL A 32 4.02 40.01 -14.34
N LYS A 33 4.95 39.16 -14.81
CA LYS A 33 5.90 39.53 -15.86
C LYS A 33 5.30 39.53 -17.28
N GLY A 34 4.17 38.87 -17.48
CA GLY A 34 3.57 38.61 -18.79
C GLY A 34 4.34 37.60 -19.67
N SER A 35 5.47 37.08 -19.20
CA SER A 35 6.28 36.08 -19.91
C SER A 35 7.12 35.24 -18.95
N MET A 36 7.55 34.07 -19.43
CA MET A 36 8.41 33.12 -18.71
C MET A 36 9.70 32.95 -19.51
N SER A 37 10.85 33.09 -18.87
CA SER A 37 12.13 32.82 -19.53
C SER A 37 12.30 31.33 -19.82
N ASP A 38 13.17 30.97 -20.77
CA ASP A 38 13.42 29.55 -21.08
C ASP A 38 14.05 28.81 -19.89
N GLU A 39 14.82 29.50 -19.06
CA GLU A 39 15.34 28.98 -17.80
C GLU A 39 14.22 28.72 -16.77
N GLU A 40 13.24 29.63 -16.65
CA GLU A 40 12.07 29.44 -15.80
C GLU A 40 11.21 28.27 -16.29
N LYS A 41 11.02 28.11 -17.61
CA LYS A 41 10.33 26.95 -18.19
C LYS A 41 11.05 25.64 -17.91
N LYS A 42 12.37 25.61 -18.10
CA LYS A 42 13.20 24.42 -17.86
C LYS A 42 13.09 23.99 -16.40
N LYS A 43 13.20 24.93 -15.47
CA LYS A 43 13.06 24.66 -14.04
C LYS A 43 11.66 24.12 -13.69
N LEU A 44 10.62 24.66 -14.33
CA LEU A 44 9.25 24.17 -14.12
C LEU A 44 9.09 22.72 -14.59
N LEU A 45 9.67 22.37 -15.73
CA LEU A 45 9.65 20.99 -16.24
C LEU A 45 10.45 20.04 -15.33
N GLU A 46 11.66 20.42 -14.92
CA GLU A 46 12.48 19.61 -14.01
C GLU A 46 11.76 19.32 -12.68
N MET A 47 11.01 20.29 -12.16
CA MET A 47 10.20 20.09 -10.95
C MET A 47 9.06 19.10 -11.17
N ILE A 48 8.40 19.16 -12.33
CA ILE A 48 7.32 18.23 -12.67
C ILE A 48 7.89 16.81 -12.82
N ASP A 49 9.02 16.66 -13.50
CA ASP A 49 9.67 15.37 -13.71
C ASP A 49 10.03 14.69 -12.37
N VAL A 50 10.61 15.45 -11.43
CA VAL A 50 10.93 14.92 -10.09
C VAL A 50 9.68 14.43 -9.35
N GLU A 51 8.58 15.16 -9.43
CA GLU A 51 7.32 14.75 -8.79
C GLU A 51 6.69 13.54 -9.47
N VAL A 52 6.79 13.42 -10.80
CA VAL A 52 6.35 12.24 -11.54
C VAL A 52 7.16 11.02 -11.13
N ASP A 53 8.49 11.13 -11.08
CA ASP A 53 9.37 10.04 -10.65
C ASP A 53 9.06 9.60 -9.22
N LYS A 54 8.82 10.56 -8.33
CA LYS A 54 8.42 10.27 -6.95
C LYS A 54 7.06 9.56 -6.89
N ALA A 55 6.08 10.00 -7.67
CA ALA A 55 4.77 9.36 -7.71
C ALA A 55 4.84 7.92 -8.22
N ASN A 56 5.70 7.64 -9.20
CA ASN A 56 5.94 6.29 -9.68
C ASN A 56 6.59 5.42 -8.59
N LEU A 57 7.60 5.94 -7.89
CA LEU A 57 8.23 5.23 -6.77
C LEU A 57 7.22 4.93 -5.64
N GLU A 58 6.33 5.87 -5.33
CA GLU A 58 5.26 5.64 -4.36
C GLU A 58 4.23 4.60 -4.84
N ALA A 59 3.99 4.51 -6.15
CA ALA A 59 3.11 3.49 -6.72
C ALA A 59 3.75 2.09 -6.60
N ASP A 60 5.02 1.95 -6.97
CA ASP A 60 5.79 0.71 -6.85
C ASP A 60 5.82 0.24 -5.38
N ALA A 61 6.11 1.15 -4.44
CA ALA A 61 6.12 0.82 -3.02
C ALA A 61 4.75 0.38 -2.49
N ARG A 62 3.65 0.96 -3.00
CA ARG A 62 2.28 0.53 -2.63
C ARG A 62 1.95 -0.85 -3.20
N GLU A 63 2.43 -1.17 -4.40
CA GLU A 63 2.27 -2.50 -5.01
C GLU A 63 3.03 -3.57 -4.21
N ASP A 64 4.26 -3.28 -3.82
CA ASP A 64 5.06 -4.16 -2.95
C ASP A 64 4.37 -4.38 -1.61
N MET A 65 3.84 -3.32 -0.98
CA MET A 65 3.09 -3.44 0.26
C MET A 65 1.79 -4.24 0.08
N ALA A 66 1.07 -4.06 -1.02
CA ALA A 66 -0.14 -4.85 -1.30
C ALA A 66 0.19 -6.34 -1.43
N THR A 67 1.29 -6.67 -2.12
CA THR A 67 1.78 -8.04 -2.27
C THR A 67 2.18 -8.65 -0.91
N LEU A 68 2.89 -7.89 -0.07
CA LEU A 68 3.25 -8.33 1.28
C LEU A 68 2.02 -8.54 2.16
N LEU A 69 1.02 -7.65 2.08
CA LEU A 69 -0.23 -7.78 2.83
C LEU A 69 -1.04 -8.98 2.36
N ASP A 70 -1.11 -9.26 1.06
CA ASP A 70 -1.78 -10.45 0.51
C ASP A 70 -1.09 -11.74 0.97
N GLY A 71 0.25 -11.76 0.94
CA GLY A 71 1.03 -12.87 1.48
C GLY A 71 0.77 -13.11 2.97
N LEU A 72 0.72 -12.04 3.77
CA LEU A 72 0.41 -12.14 5.20
C LEU A 72 -0.99 -12.69 5.46
N VAL A 73 -2.00 -12.28 4.70
CA VAL A 73 -3.36 -12.80 4.83
C VAL A 73 -3.38 -14.31 4.53
N ASN A 74 -2.74 -14.73 3.44
CA ASN A 74 -2.65 -16.15 3.09
C ASN A 74 -1.94 -16.98 4.18
N ASP A 75 -0.84 -16.48 4.75
CA ASP A 75 -0.11 -17.17 5.81
C ASP A 75 -0.95 -17.31 7.09
N VAL A 76 -1.74 -16.30 7.44
CA VAL A 76 -2.67 -16.34 8.58
C VAL A 76 -3.78 -17.35 8.35
N ASP A 77 -4.36 -17.38 7.15
CA ASP A 77 -5.42 -18.33 6.81
C ASP A 77 -4.89 -19.78 6.81
N VAL A 78 -3.68 -20.01 6.29
CA VAL A 78 -3.02 -21.33 6.35
C VAL A 78 -2.73 -21.74 7.80
N ALA A 79 -2.20 -20.83 8.63
CA ALA A 79 -1.94 -21.12 10.03
C ALA A 79 -3.22 -21.45 10.80
N ALA A 80 -4.33 -20.76 10.52
CA ALA A 80 -5.63 -21.04 11.10
C ALA A 80 -6.16 -22.42 10.69
N GLY A 81 -6.05 -22.78 9.41
CA GLY A 81 -6.45 -24.11 8.91
C GLY A 81 -5.64 -25.24 9.53
N VAL A 82 -4.32 -25.08 9.65
CA VAL A 82 -3.45 -26.08 10.31
C VAL A 82 -3.79 -26.23 11.80
N ALA A 83 -4.10 -25.13 12.50
CA ALA A 83 -4.51 -25.17 13.89
C ALA A 83 -5.86 -25.90 14.07
N GLU A 84 -6.81 -25.69 13.18
CA GLU A 84 -8.10 -26.39 13.20
C GLU A 84 -7.94 -27.90 12.96
N GLU A 85 -7.11 -28.30 11.98
CA GLU A 85 -6.81 -29.72 11.76
C GLU A 85 -6.13 -30.39 12.96
N GLN A 86 -5.21 -29.69 13.62
CA GLN A 86 -4.55 -30.21 14.83
C GLN A 86 -5.55 -30.38 15.97
N LEU A 87 -6.48 -29.44 16.17
CA LEU A 87 -7.53 -29.56 17.19
C LEU A 87 -8.45 -30.76 16.92
N VAL A 88 -8.86 -30.98 15.66
CA VAL A 88 -9.69 -32.14 15.28
C VAL A 88 -8.96 -33.47 15.48
N GLN A 89 -7.65 -33.53 15.22
CA GLN A 89 -6.85 -34.73 15.47
C GLN A 89 -6.69 -35.01 16.96
N LEU A 90 -6.49 -33.96 17.77
CA LEU A 90 -6.33 -34.08 19.22
C LEU A 90 -7.62 -34.57 19.90
N ASP A 91 -8.78 -34.09 19.43
CA ASP A 91 -10.10 -34.53 19.90
C ASP A 91 -10.32 -36.03 19.63
N LYS A 92 -10.02 -36.49 18.41
CA LYS A 92 -10.11 -37.92 18.04
C LYS A 92 -9.18 -38.81 18.87
N GLN A 93 -7.93 -38.39 19.08
CA GLN A 93 -7.00 -39.15 19.92
C GLN A 93 -7.50 -39.24 21.37
N THR A 94 -8.03 -38.15 21.90
CA THR A 94 -8.59 -38.12 23.27
C THR A 94 -9.78 -39.07 23.39
N ASP A 95 -10.69 -39.09 22.42
CA ASP A 95 -11.84 -40.01 22.41
C ASP A 95 -11.43 -41.48 22.30
N GLU A 96 -10.40 -41.79 21.50
CA GLU A 96 -9.83 -43.13 21.38
C GLU A 96 -9.16 -43.59 22.67
N GLU A 97 -8.38 -42.72 23.32
CA GLU A 97 -7.74 -43.02 24.61
C GLU A 97 -8.76 -43.23 25.73
N VAL A 98 -9.77 -42.36 25.84
CA VAL A 98 -10.85 -42.50 26.83
C VAL A 98 -11.62 -43.81 26.60
N SER A 99 -11.91 -44.14 25.35
CA SER A 99 -12.57 -45.40 24.98
C SER A 99 -11.71 -46.64 25.29
N ALA A 100 -10.39 -46.55 25.10
CA ALA A 100 -9.46 -47.62 25.42
C ALA A 100 -9.33 -47.84 26.94
N VAL A 101 -9.29 -46.77 27.73
CA VAL A 101 -9.27 -46.81 29.19
C VAL A 101 -10.58 -47.39 29.74
N GLY A 102 -11.74 -46.99 29.19
CA GLY A 102 -13.04 -47.53 29.59
C GLY A 102 -13.18 -49.04 29.30
N LYS A 103 -12.67 -49.51 28.16
CA LYS A 103 -12.67 -50.95 27.82
C LYS A 103 -11.74 -51.76 28.71
N SER A 104 -10.54 -51.26 29.00
CA SER A 104 -9.58 -51.96 29.87
C SER A 104 -10.03 -51.99 31.35
N ALA A 105 -10.76 -50.97 31.81
CA ALA A 105 -11.41 -51.00 33.12
C ALA A 105 -12.56 -52.03 33.23
N SER A 106 -13.28 -52.31 32.13
CA SER A 106 -14.38 -53.28 32.10
C SER A 106 -13.96 -54.75 31.92
N ALA A 107 -12.72 -55.02 31.48
CA ALA A 107 -12.21 -56.38 31.22
C ALA A 107 -11.46 -57.00 32.42
N GLY A 108 -11.27 -56.24 33.51
CA GLY A 108 -10.57 -56.67 34.73
C GLY A 108 -11.47 -57.08 35.91
N GLN A 109 -12.78 -57.27 35.69
CA GLN A 109 -13.73 -57.79 36.69
C GLN A 109 -14.16 -59.22 36.36
#